data_AF-A0A959F1E0-F1
#
_entry.id   AF-A0A959F1E0-F1
#
_cell.length_a   1.000
_cell.length_b   1.000
_cell.length_c   1.000
_cell.angle_alpha   90.00
_cell.angle_beta   90.00
_cell.angle_gamma   90.00
#
_symmetry.space_group_name_H-M   'P 1'
#
loop_
_entity.id
_entity.type
_entity.pdbx_description
1 polymer ?
#
loop_
_entity_poly.entity_id
_entity_poly.type
_entity_poly.pdbx_seq_one_letter_code
_entity_poly.pdbx_strand_id
1 'polypeptide(L)'
;AVVVVPYDFDFSGFVNAYYALPNPNLDQSSVRERILVGPSPQQEELRDACQRFVSRKQEFVRLINSMDQISRDSRNDCIDYLESFFTRDVRGLL
;
A
#
# COMPACT_ATOMS: atom_id res chain seq x y z
N ALA A 1 2.34 -20.81 -10.65
CA ALA A 1 3.76 -20.80 -10.26
C ALA A 1 3.93 -19.83 -9.10
N VAL A 2 4.75 -20.15 -8.10
CA VAL A 2 5.11 -19.20 -7.03
C VAL A 2 6.23 -18.32 -7.57
N VAL A 3 6.05 -17.00 -7.50
CA VAL A 3 7.09 -16.02 -7.87
C VAL A 3 7.70 -15.52 -6.56
N VAL A 4 9.01 -15.71 -6.40
CA VAL A 4 9.74 -15.17 -5.25
C VAL A 4 9.99 -13.70 -5.49
N VAL A 5 9.51 -12.86 -4.58
CA VAL A 5 9.81 -11.43 -4.56
C VAL A 5 10.81 -11.22 -3.41
N PRO A 6 12.11 -10.99 -3.69
CA PRO A 6 13.15 -10.86 -2.68
C PRO A 6 13.10 -9.45 -2.06
N TYR A 7 12.00 -9.13 -1.39
CA TYR A 7 11.78 -7.83 -0.77
C TYR A 7 11.27 -8.00 0.65
N ASP A 8 11.91 -7.35 1.60
CA ASP A 8 11.44 -7.22 2.97
C ASP A 8 10.41 -6.09 3.03
N PHE A 9 9.20 -6.39 3.51
CA PHE A 9 8.13 -5.38 3.56
C PHE A 9 8.21 -4.50 4.80
N ASP A 10 9.26 -4.63 5.62
CA ASP A 10 9.41 -3.92 6.89
C ASP A 10 9.43 -2.39 6.71
N PHE A 11 10.04 -1.92 5.62
CA PHE A 11 10.09 -0.50 5.25
C PHE A 11 8.86 -0.02 4.46
N SER A 12 7.86 -0.87 4.27
CA SER A 12 6.61 -0.45 3.65
C SER A 12 5.72 0.30 4.64
N GLY A 13 5.04 1.34 4.17
CA GLY A 13 3.99 2.01 4.96
C GLY A 13 2.81 1.10 5.32
N PHE A 14 2.65 -0.04 4.63
CA PHE A 14 1.62 -1.04 4.92
C PHE A 14 1.94 -1.89 6.16
N VAL A 15 3.22 -2.23 6.36
CA VAL A 15 3.68 -2.96 7.56
C VAL A 15 3.94 -2.00 8.71
N ASN A 16 4.49 -0.81 8.43
CA ASN A 16 4.78 0.22 9.41
C ASN A 16 5.58 -0.32 10.62
N ALA A 17 6.65 -1.04 10.35
CA ALA A 17 7.51 -1.59 11.40
C ALA A 17 8.09 -0.46 12.26
N TYR A 18 8.19 -0.67 13.58
CA TYR A 18 8.60 0.38 14.54
C TYR A 18 10.03 0.90 14.31
N TYR A 19 10.88 0.11 13.64
CA TYR A 19 12.24 0.46 13.29
C TYR A 19 12.38 1.02 11.87
N ALA A 20 11.31 1.03 11.07
CA ALA A 20 11.36 1.55 9.72
C ALA A 20 11.57 3.07 9.77
N LEU A 21 12.54 3.55 9.00
CA LEU A 21 12.86 4.97 8.88
C LEU A 21 12.42 5.47 7.50
N PRO A 22 11.90 6.71 7.39
CA PRO A 22 11.59 7.30 6.10
C PRO A 22 12.83 7.36 5.22
N ASN A 23 12.65 7.19 3.90
CA ASN A 23 13.76 7.23 2.95
C ASN A 23 14.18 8.69 2.66
N PRO A 24 15.37 9.15 3.11
CA PRO A 24 15.79 10.54 2.95
C PRO A 24 16.09 10.90 1.49
N ASN A 25 16.39 9.91 0.63
CA ASN A 25 16.65 10.16 -0.80
C ASN A 25 15.37 10.48 -1.58
N LEU A 26 14.20 10.20 -0.99
CA LEU A 26 12.89 10.48 -1.59
C LEU A 26 12.22 11.69 -0.94
N ASP A 27 12.90 12.43 -0.06
CA ASP A 27 12.33 13.49 0.77
C ASP A 27 11.08 13.02 1.56
N GLN A 28 11.08 11.74 1.93
CA GLN A 28 9.96 11.10 2.59
C GLN A 28 9.93 11.55 4.07
N SER A 29 8.80 12.11 4.50
CA SER A 29 8.60 12.58 5.88
C SER A 29 8.13 11.47 6.82
N SER A 30 7.52 10.42 6.28
CA SER A 30 7.00 9.27 7.00
C SER A 30 7.06 8.03 6.12
N VAL A 31 7.37 6.86 6.68
CA VAL A 31 7.28 5.57 5.94
C VAL A 31 5.88 5.30 5.37
N ARG A 32 4.84 5.98 5.88
CA ARG A 32 3.47 5.91 5.39
C ARG A 32 3.19 6.80 4.18
N GLU A 33 4.09 7.72 3.86
CA GLU A 33 3.98 8.53 2.65
C GLU A 33 4.26 7.67 1.42
N ARG A 34 3.29 7.60 0.49
CA ARG A 34 3.45 6.85 -0.76
C ARG A 34 4.04 7.78 -1.81
N ILE A 35 5.18 7.38 -2.35
CA ILE A 35 5.90 8.11 -3.39
C ILE A 35 6.00 7.21 -4.62
N LEU A 36 5.54 7.72 -5.77
CA LEU A 36 5.72 7.03 -7.04
C LEU A 36 7.17 7.19 -7.48
N VAL A 37 7.95 6.11 -7.42
CA VAL A 37 9.37 6.11 -7.80
C VAL A 37 9.53 5.57 -9.21
N GLY A 38 10.35 6.25 -10.02
CA GLY A 38 10.72 5.81 -11.37
C GLY A 38 10.11 6.65 -12.49
N PRO A 39 10.08 6.13 -13.74
CA PRO A 39 9.50 6.83 -14.88
C PRO A 39 8.04 7.16 -14.60
N SER A 40 7.60 8.36 -14.99
CA SER A 40 6.19 8.71 -14.92
C SER A 40 5.41 7.85 -15.93
N PRO A 41 4.54 6.94 -15.49
CA PRO A 41 3.70 6.16 -16.39
C PRO A 41 2.73 7.07 -17.14
N GLN A 42 2.19 6.57 -18.25
CA GLN A 42 1.13 7.28 -18.98
C GLN A 42 -0.13 7.34 -18.10
N GLN A 43 -0.94 8.40 -18.25
CA GLN A 43 -2.16 8.56 -17.44
C GLN A 43 -3.13 7.38 -17.58
N GLU A 44 -3.23 6.80 -18.77
CA GLU A 44 -4.09 5.65 -19.03
C GLU A 44 -3.61 4.40 -18.27
N GLU A 45 -2.30 4.13 -18.27
CA GLU A 45 -1.71 3.02 -17.51
C GLU A 45 -1.96 3.15 -16.00
N LEU A 46 -1.85 4.38 -15.47
CA LEU A 46 -2.18 4.66 -14.06
C LEU A 46 -3.65 4.43 -13.76
N ARG A 47 -4.54 4.88 -14.65
CA ARG A 47 -5.99 4.72 -14.50
C ARG A 47 -6.36 3.24 -14.50
N ASP A 48 -5.80 2.45 -15.41
CA ASP A 48 -6.02 1.01 -15.49
C ASP A 48 -5.48 0.27 -14.26
N ALA A 49 -4.31 0.67 -13.75
CA ALA A 49 -3.79 0.16 -12.48
C ALA A 49 -4.75 0.48 -11.32
N CYS A 50 -5.18 1.75 -11.21
CA CYS A 50 -6.11 2.20 -10.17
C CYS A 50 -7.43 1.43 -10.21
N GLN A 51 -8.03 1.24 -11.38
CA GLN A 51 -9.27 0.47 -11.54
C GLN A 51 -9.11 -0.99 -11.08
N ARG A 52 -7.97 -1.63 -11.39
CA ARG A 52 -7.67 -2.98 -10.91
C ARG A 52 -7.61 -3.03 -9.39
N PHE A 53 -6.97 -2.06 -8.74
CA PHE A 53 -6.97 -1.98 -7.28
C PHE A 53 -8.37 -1.78 -6.69
N VAL A 54 -9.16 -0.87 -7.26
CA VAL A 54 -10.53 -0.59 -6.78
C VAL A 54 -11.42 -1.81 -6.88
N SER A 55 -11.35 -2.54 -8.00
CA SER A 55 -12.14 -3.77 -8.20
C SER A 55 -11.84 -4.86 -7.15
N ARG A 56 -10.65 -4.80 -6.53
CA ARG A 56 -10.18 -5.76 -5.51
C ARG A 56 -10.25 -5.24 -4.09
N LYS A 57 -10.69 -4.00 -3.86
CA LYS A 57 -10.74 -3.38 -2.52
C LYS A 57 -11.38 -4.29 -1.46
N GLN A 58 -12.56 -4.83 -1.75
CA GLN A 58 -13.27 -5.70 -0.81
C GLN A 58 -12.54 -7.02 -0.55
N GLU A 59 -11.83 -7.56 -1.55
CA GLU A 59 -11.03 -8.77 -1.43
C GLU A 59 -9.86 -8.55 -0.46
N PHE A 60 -9.15 -7.43 -0.59
CA PHE A 60 -8.07 -7.07 0.32
C PHE A 60 -8.55 -6.90 1.76
N VAL A 61 -9.65 -6.16 1.97
CA VAL A 61 -10.20 -5.95 3.32
C VAL A 61 -10.63 -7.27 3.96
N ARG A 62 -11.26 -8.18 3.19
CA ARG A 62 -11.60 -9.52 3.69
C ARG A 62 -10.37 -10.34 4.05
N LEU A 63 -9.35 -10.32 3.21
CA LEU A 63 -8.10 -11.03 3.44
C LEU A 63 -7.44 -10.56 4.75
N ILE A 64 -7.28 -9.24 4.93
CA ILE A 64 -6.69 -8.67 6.16
C ILE A 64 -7.51 -9.08 7.39
N ASN A 65 -8.84 -8.97 7.32
CA ASN A 65 -9.71 -9.36 8.44
C ASN A 65 -9.62 -10.86 8.80
N SER A 66 -9.27 -11.71 7.86
CA SER A 66 -9.11 -13.16 8.07
C SER A 66 -7.77 -13.58 8.67
N MET A 67 -6.79 -12.67 8.79
CA MET A 67 -5.45 -12.98 9.33
C MET A 67 -5.49 -13.08 10.85
N ASP A 68 -5.60 -14.28 11.40
CA ASP A 68 -5.60 -14.56 12.83
C ASP A 68 -4.19 -14.52 13.47
N GLN A 69 -3.14 -14.53 12.65
CA GLN A 69 -1.74 -14.51 13.10
C GLN A 69 -1.26 -13.14 13.59
N ILE A 70 -2.03 -12.08 13.32
CA ILE A 70 -1.72 -10.71 13.73
C ILE A 70 -2.76 -10.16 14.71
N SER A 71 -2.41 -9.11 15.44
CA SER A 71 -3.33 -8.49 16.39
C SER A 71 -4.51 -7.81 15.68
N ARG A 72 -5.60 -7.58 16.41
CA ARG A 72 -6.73 -6.80 15.90
C ARG A 72 -6.31 -5.38 15.52
N ASP A 73 -5.43 -4.78 16.32
CA ASP A 73 -4.96 -3.41 16.08
C ASP A 73 -4.10 -3.36 14.82
N SER A 74 -3.23 -4.35 14.60
CA SER A 74 -2.47 -4.47 13.35
C SER A 74 -3.38 -4.63 12.13
N ARG A 75 -4.45 -5.45 12.23
CA ARG A 75 -5.43 -5.56 11.13
C ARG A 75 -6.11 -4.22 10.84
N ASN A 76 -6.56 -3.52 11.88
CA ASN A 76 -7.20 -2.21 11.73
C ASN A 76 -6.24 -1.21 11.09
N ASP A 77 -4.98 -1.18 11.54
CA ASP A 77 -3.96 -0.30 10.99
C ASP A 77 -3.68 -0.56 9.50
N CYS A 78 -3.57 -1.82 9.09
CA CYS A 78 -3.45 -2.19 7.68
C CYS A 78 -4.68 -1.75 6.87
N ILE A 79 -5.89 -1.91 7.42
CA ILE A 79 -7.13 -1.49 6.77
C ILE A 79 -7.18 0.03 6.63
N ASP A 80 -6.85 0.79 7.68
CA ASP A 80 -6.85 2.25 7.65
C ASP A 80 -5.82 2.79 6.65
N TYR A 81 -4.64 2.19 6.61
CA TYR A 81 -3.64 2.50 5.59
C TYR A 81 -4.17 2.20 4.19
N LEU A 82 -4.77 1.03 3.96
CA LEU A 82 -5.36 0.67 2.67
C LEU A 82 -6.52 1.59 2.25
N GLU A 83 -7.39 1.96 3.18
CA GLU A 83 -8.50 2.89 2.94
C GLU A 83 -7.98 4.29 2.57
N SER A 84 -6.90 4.74 3.21
CA SER A 84 -6.27 6.02 2.85
C SER A 84 -5.74 6.03 1.40
N PHE A 85 -5.24 4.90 0.89
CA PHE A 85 -4.83 4.76 -0.52
C PHE A 85 -6.01 4.96 -1.46
N PHE A 86 -7.13 4.28 -1.20
CA PHE A 86 -8.32 4.40 -2.04
C PHE A 86 -8.97 5.79 -1.99
N THR A 87 -8.93 6.44 -0.82
CA THR A 87 -9.60 7.73 -0.63
C THR A 87 -8.77 8.92 -1.11
N ARG A 88 -7.44 8.88 -0.96
CA ARG A 88 -6.54 10.00 -1.30
C ARG A 88 -5.87 9.86 -2.66
N ASP A 89 -5.34 8.68 -2.97
CA ASP A 89 -4.44 8.52 -4.11
C ASP A 89 -5.19 8.06 -5.36
N VAL A 90 -6.06 7.06 -5.20
CA VAL A 90 -6.81 6.50 -6.33
C VAL A 90 -7.93 7.44 -6.78
N ARG A 91 -8.60 8.12 -5.85
CA ARG A 91 -9.74 9.00 -6.17
C ARG A 91 -9.35 10.19 -7.07
N GLY A 92 -8.10 10.66 -7.03
CA GLY A 92 -7.63 11.75 -7.88
C GLY A 92 -7.20 11.33 -9.28
N LEU A 93 -7.06 10.02 -9.52
CA LEU A 93 -6.58 9.44 -10.78
C LEU A 93 -7.71 8.77 -11.59
N LEU A 94 -8.89 8.63 -10.98
CA LEU A 94 -10.14 8.21 -11.64
C LEU A 94 -10.95 9.45 -12.01
#